data_AF-A9V581-F1
#
_entry.id   AF-A9V581-F1
#
_cell.length_a   1.000
_cell.length_b   1.000
_cell.length_c   1.000
_cell.angle_alpha   90.00
_cell.angle_beta   90.00
_cell.angle_gamma   90.00
#
_symmetry.space_group_name_H-M   'P 1'
#
loop_
_entity.id
_entity.type
_entity.pdbx_description
1 polymer ?
#
loop_
_entity_poly.entity_id
_entity_poly.type
_entity_poly.pdbx_seq_one_letter_code
_entity_poly.pdbx_strand_id
1 'polypeptide(L)'
;MTMIQVLDRAAQAASDDAETWRELQTDLSSLVADLAGVTLEHANRQFAPEQHALALLHVLLAWRMANPNNCTFVVLRAMFEGLYAAVMILIAHKQFERAFRLTFQTTTLPAEAPSAIAVAAWKKHILLSALLNRKAMSLSEQSSLSGIVSRNISRLCVPYEDFAKALGKSTSPADVAALVTRHTETFTRDGNLGLVKQCVAAGDRHRVHKLTKVYVKLSFEDVKVKAGLASEAQAEAILADMIAKGTIRARIDQPNRTVAFADVTVSAHEEQAAAETIQHLVQRVQGLLQLLDTKDRAVQLSKPYIEAVSQRQAQLLSQFKAFCSSERFEIDRSIEPVGPSNVAR
;
A
#
# COMPACT_ATOMS: atom_id res chain seq x y z
N MET A 1 -15.96 6.86 -28.78
CA MET A 1 -16.26 8.15 -28.14
C MET A 1 -14.97 8.66 -27.52
N THR A 2 -14.56 9.92 -27.71
CA THR A 2 -13.29 10.40 -27.14
C THR A 2 -13.44 10.64 -25.64
N MET A 3 -12.39 10.41 -24.83
CA MET A 3 -12.41 10.57 -23.36
C MET A 3 -12.91 11.97 -22.94
N ILE A 4 -12.63 12.99 -23.77
CA ILE A 4 -13.09 14.37 -23.59
C ILE A 4 -14.61 14.49 -23.73
N GLN A 5 -15.23 13.81 -24.71
CA GLN A 5 -16.69 13.84 -24.91
C GLN A 5 -17.46 13.14 -23.78
N VAL A 6 -16.86 12.11 -23.16
CA VAL A 6 -17.45 11.43 -22.01
C VAL A 6 -17.33 12.30 -20.75
N LEU A 7 -16.20 12.99 -20.58
CA LEU A 7 -15.99 13.93 -19.47
C LEU A 7 -16.89 15.18 -19.60
N ASP A 8 -17.10 15.71 -20.80
CA ASP A 8 -18.03 16.83 -21.05
C ASP A 8 -19.48 16.41 -20.80
N ARG A 9 -19.89 15.21 -21.23
CA ARG A 9 -21.23 14.69 -20.91
C ARG A 9 -21.40 14.40 -19.42
N ALA A 10 -20.37 13.92 -18.72
CA ALA A 10 -20.41 13.73 -17.27
C ALA A 10 -20.47 15.06 -16.50
N ALA A 11 -19.85 16.13 -17.02
CA ALA A 11 -19.97 17.48 -16.47
C ALA A 11 -21.36 18.09 -16.71
N GLN A 12 -21.98 17.80 -17.86
CA GLN A 12 -23.32 18.29 -18.23
C GLN A 12 -24.45 17.50 -17.56
N ALA A 13 -24.29 16.19 -17.31
CA ALA A 13 -25.30 15.35 -16.67
C ALA A 13 -25.48 15.63 -15.17
N ALA A 14 -24.60 16.45 -14.55
CA ALA A 14 -24.69 16.89 -13.15
C ALA A 14 -26.04 17.56 -12.77
N SER A 15 -26.91 17.87 -13.74
CA SER A 15 -28.25 18.42 -13.50
C SER A 15 -29.43 17.46 -13.65
N ASP A 16 -29.37 16.34 -14.39
CA ASP A 16 -30.61 15.64 -14.82
C ASP A 16 -30.55 14.09 -14.84
N ASP A 17 -31.65 13.50 -14.34
CA ASP A 17 -32.21 12.14 -14.43
C ASP A 17 -31.35 10.86 -14.28
N ALA A 18 -31.89 9.85 -13.58
CA ALA A 18 -31.19 8.62 -13.21
C ALA A 18 -30.88 7.65 -14.40
N GLU A 19 -31.53 7.81 -15.55
CA GLU A 19 -31.35 6.95 -16.73
C GLU A 19 -30.16 7.38 -17.61
N THR A 20 -30.00 8.68 -17.85
CA THR A 20 -28.84 9.27 -18.53
C THR A 20 -27.53 8.92 -17.81
N TRP A 21 -27.58 8.82 -16.48
CA TRP A 21 -26.46 8.37 -15.66
C TRP A 21 -26.13 6.87 -15.80
N ARG A 22 -27.13 6.00 -16.03
CA ARG A 22 -26.89 4.57 -16.28
C ARG A 22 -26.21 4.36 -17.62
N GLU A 23 -26.64 5.06 -18.67
CA GLU A 23 -26.00 4.99 -19.99
C GLU A 23 -24.54 5.46 -19.91
N LEU A 24 -24.29 6.62 -19.29
CA LEU A 24 -22.95 7.14 -19.03
C LEU A 24 -22.07 6.19 -18.20
N GLN A 25 -22.66 5.44 -17.28
CA GLN A 25 -21.95 4.45 -16.46
C GLN A 25 -21.50 3.24 -17.30
N THR A 26 -22.34 2.75 -18.21
CA THR A 26 -21.97 1.70 -19.17
C THR A 26 -20.87 2.18 -20.13
N ASP A 27 -20.99 3.42 -20.61
CA ASP A 27 -20.02 4.05 -21.50
C ASP A 27 -18.67 4.31 -20.81
N LEU A 28 -18.67 4.75 -19.55
CA LEU A 28 -17.44 4.89 -18.76
C LEU A 28 -16.79 3.55 -18.46
N SER A 29 -17.58 2.53 -18.12
CA SER A 29 -17.03 1.19 -17.83
C SER A 29 -16.41 0.53 -19.06
N SER A 30 -17.06 0.65 -20.22
CA SER A 30 -16.52 0.17 -21.50
C SER A 30 -15.29 0.99 -21.92
N LEU A 31 -15.33 2.32 -21.80
CA LEU A 31 -14.19 3.18 -22.13
C LEU A 31 -12.98 2.90 -21.22
N VAL A 32 -13.19 2.64 -19.92
CA VAL A 32 -12.14 2.26 -18.98
C VAL A 32 -11.59 0.87 -19.29
N ALA A 33 -12.43 -0.09 -19.65
CA ALA A 33 -11.99 -1.43 -20.05
C ALA A 33 -11.20 -1.39 -21.37
N ASP A 34 -11.65 -0.60 -22.35
CA ASP A 34 -10.99 -0.40 -23.63
C ASP A 34 -9.68 0.38 -23.47
N LEU A 35 -9.66 1.45 -22.67
CA LEU A 35 -8.43 2.17 -22.33
C LEU A 35 -7.47 1.29 -21.53
N ALA A 36 -7.94 0.48 -20.59
CA ALA A 36 -7.10 -0.46 -19.86
C ALA A 36 -6.52 -1.53 -20.79
N GLY A 37 -7.31 -2.08 -21.72
CA GLY A 37 -6.86 -3.03 -22.74
C GLY A 37 -5.81 -2.42 -23.68
N VAL A 38 -6.12 -1.26 -24.25
CA VAL A 38 -5.23 -0.53 -25.17
C VAL A 38 -3.95 -0.10 -24.45
N THR A 39 -4.03 0.39 -23.21
CA THR A 39 -2.84 0.78 -22.43
C THR A 39 -2.00 -0.41 -21.98
N LEU A 40 -2.59 -1.59 -21.74
CA LEU A 40 -1.82 -2.81 -21.47
C LEU A 40 -1.08 -3.30 -22.71
N GLU A 41 -1.73 -3.29 -23.88
CA GLU A 41 -1.10 -3.67 -25.16
C GLU A 41 -0.02 -2.67 -25.59
N HIS A 42 -0.22 -1.38 -25.31
CA HIS A 42 0.70 -0.31 -25.70
C HIS A 42 1.70 0.09 -24.60
N ALA A 43 1.70 -0.57 -23.43
CA ALA A 43 2.61 -0.30 -22.32
C ALA A 43 4.11 -0.40 -22.70
N ASN A 44 4.42 -0.97 -23.86
CA ASN A 44 5.77 -1.10 -24.40
C ASN A 44 6.21 0.07 -25.31
N ARG A 45 5.34 1.02 -25.64
CA ARG A 45 5.62 2.16 -26.53
C ARG A 45 5.39 3.48 -25.79
N GLN A 46 6.47 4.10 -25.28
CA GLN A 46 6.72 5.54 -24.99
C GLN A 46 5.58 6.50 -24.54
N PHE A 47 4.36 6.03 -24.28
CA PHE A 47 3.26 6.82 -23.75
C PHE A 47 3.47 6.99 -22.26
N ALA A 48 3.15 8.17 -21.71
CA ALA A 48 3.12 8.44 -20.27
C ALA A 48 1.79 7.92 -19.69
N PRO A 49 1.68 6.64 -19.30
CA PRO A 49 0.40 6.03 -18.98
C PRO A 49 0.06 6.29 -17.51
N GLU A 50 1.03 6.81 -16.75
CA GLU A 50 0.92 7.22 -15.35
C GLU A 50 -0.08 8.35 -15.17
N GLN A 51 -0.05 9.36 -16.04
CA GLN A 51 -0.96 10.50 -15.96
C GLN A 51 -2.40 10.09 -16.30
N HIS A 52 -2.57 9.19 -17.27
CA HIS A 52 -3.88 8.69 -17.71
C HIS A 52 -4.50 7.75 -16.67
N ALA A 53 -3.73 6.81 -16.10
CA ALA A 53 -4.22 5.92 -15.06
C ALA A 53 -4.53 6.67 -13.75
N LEU A 54 -3.74 7.69 -13.39
CA LEU A 54 -4.03 8.56 -12.24
C LEU A 54 -5.19 9.52 -12.50
N ALA A 55 -5.35 10.02 -13.73
CA ALA A 55 -6.50 10.83 -14.11
C ALA A 55 -7.79 10.00 -14.04
N LEU A 56 -7.77 8.76 -14.57
CA LEU A 56 -8.89 7.83 -14.45
C LEU A 56 -9.18 7.47 -12.99
N LEU A 57 -8.15 7.28 -12.16
CA LEU A 57 -8.29 7.07 -10.73
C LEU A 57 -8.92 8.29 -10.04
N HIS A 58 -8.48 9.51 -10.35
CA HIS A 58 -9.04 10.73 -9.81
C HIS A 58 -10.49 10.93 -10.24
N VAL A 59 -10.84 10.60 -11.49
CA VAL A 59 -12.22 10.66 -12.00
C VAL A 59 -13.11 9.63 -11.29
N LEU A 60 -12.65 8.39 -11.13
CA LEU A 60 -13.40 7.32 -10.45
C LEU A 60 -13.53 7.56 -8.93
N LEU A 61 -12.50 8.12 -8.29
CA LEU A 61 -12.54 8.53 -6.88
C LEU A 61 -13.41 9.78 -6.68
N ALA A 62 -13.36 10.76 -7.58
CA ALA A 62 -14.25 11.92 -7.57
C ALA A 62 -15.71 11.50 -7.74
N TRP A 63 -16.00 10.50 -8.58
CA TRP A 63 -17.32 9.91 -8.72
C TRP A 63 -17.82 9.25 -7.42
N ARG A 64 -16.97 8.46 -6.75
CA ARG A 64 -17.30 7.86 -5.43
C ARG A 64 -17.59 8.92 -4.38
N MET A 65 -16.84 10.02 -4.40
CA MET A 65 -17.04 11.16 -3.49
C MET A 65 -18.33 11.94 -3.80
N ALA A 66 -18.75 11.97 -5.06
CA ALA A 66 -19.96 12.67 -5.51
C ALA A 66 -21.26 11.89 -5.24
N ASN A 67 -21.22 10.55 -5.18
CA ASN A 67 -22.41 9.72 -4.94
C ASN A 67 -22.16 8.57 -3.95
N PRO A 68 -22.15 8.82 -2.62
CA PRO A 68 -21.90 7.79 -1.61
C PRO A 68 -22.98 6.70 -1.56
N ASN A 69 -24.22 7.01 -1.99
CA ASN A 69 -25.37 6.11 -1.85
C ASN A 69 -25.63 5.22 -3.08
N ASN A 70 -24.92 5.43 -4.20
CA ASN A 70 -25.19 4.72 -5.46
C ASN A 70 -23.96 3.93 -5.95
N CYS A 71 -23.21 3.32 -5.03
CA CYS A 71 -22.10 2.41 -5.36
C CYS A 71 -22.66 1.08 -5.88
N THR A 72 -23.16 1.07 -7.11
CA THR A 72 -23.59 -0.15 -7.78
C THR A 72 -22.38 -1.06 -8.05
N PHE A 73 -22.62 -2.38 -8.09
CA PHE A 73 -21.62 -3.42 -8.36
C PHE A 73 -20.70 -3.12 -9.56
N VAL A 74 -21.26 -2.45 -10.58
CA VAL A 74 -20.56 -2.04 -11.80
C VAL A 74 -19.42 -1.05 -11.51
N VAL A 75 -19.60 -0.11 -10.58
CA VAL A 75 -18.55 0.87 -10.24
C VAL A 75 -17.42 0.20 -9.48
N LEU A 76 -17.73 -0.63 -8.48
CA LEU A 76 -16.69 -1.34 -7.74
C LEU A 76 -15.84 -2.18 -8.70
N ARG A 77 -16.46 -2.87 -9.66
CA ARG A 77 -15.75 -3.62 -10.71
C ARG A 77 -14.84 -2.72 -11.55
N ALA A 78 -15.34 -1.61 -12.07
CA ALA A 78 -14.54 -0.66 -12.85
C ALA A 78 -13.38 -0.06 -12.03
N MET A 79 -13.59 0.19 -10.73
CA MET A 79 -12.52 0.62 -9.82
C MET A 79 -11.45 -0.45 -9.65
N PHE A 80 -11.81 -1.72 -9.45
CA PHE A 80 -10.85 -2.82 -9.37
C PHE A 80 -10.05 -2.95 -10.68
N GLU A 81 -10.70 -2.92 -11.83
CA GLU A 81 -10.08 -3.04 -13.15
C GLU A 81 -9.11 -1.88 -13.43
N GLY A 82 -9.54 -0.63 -13.23
CA GLY A 82 -8.72 0.55 -13.46
C GLY A 82 -7.49 0.62 -12.53
N LEU A 83 -7.68 0.31 -11.24
CA LEU A 83 -6.57 0.26 -10.29
C LEU A 83 -5.58 -0.86 -10.62
N TYR A 84 -6.06 -2.03 -11.04
CA TYR A 84 -5.20 -3.15 -11.40
C TYR A 84 -4.39 -2.85 -12.68
N ALA A 85 -5.01 -2.23 -13.68
CA ALA A 85 -4.31 -1.76 -14.88
C ALA A 85 -3.18 -0.78 -14.52
N ALA A 86 -3.46 0.19 -13.63
CA ALA A 86 -2.46 1.13 -13.13
C ALA A 86 -1.27 0.42 -12.46
N VAL A 87 -1.54 -0.62 -11.65
CA VAL A 87 -0.48 -1.44 -11.04
C VAL A 87 0.39 -2.09 -12.12
N MET A 88 -0.21 -2.71 -13.15
CA MET A 88 0.53 -3.38 -14.21
C MET A 88 1.46 -2.43 -14.97
N ILE A 89 0.95 -1.22 -15.27
CA ILE A 89 1.71 -0.16 -15.92
C ILE A 89 2.92 0.24 -15.05
N LEU A 90 2.72 0.48 -13.75
CA LEU A 90 3.80 0.88 -12.85
C LEU A 90 4.85 -0.22 -12.68
N ILE A 91 4.43 -1.50 -12.69
CA ILE A 91 5.36 -2.64 -12.69
C ILE A 91 6.19 -2.66 -13.98
N ALA A 92 5.58 -2.41 -15.13
CA ALA A 92 6.29 -2.33 -16.41
C ALA A 92 7.34 -1.20 -16.42
N HIS A 93 7.03 -0.05 -15.80
CA HIS A 93 7.94 1.09 -15.64
C HIS A 93 8.94 0.93 -14.47
N LYS A 94 8.98 -0.24 -13.81
CA LYS A 94 9.85 -0.54 -12.65
C LYS A 94 9.65 0.41 -11.46
N GLN A 95 8.51 1.08 -11.35
CA GLN A 95 8.16 1.92 -10.20
C GLN A 95 7.53 1.09 -9.07
N PHE A 96 8.32 0.17 -8.52
CA PHE A 96 7.85 -0.84 -7.59
C PHE A 96 7.23 -0.28 -6.31
N GLU A 97 7.74 0.83 -5.77
CA GLU A 97 7.20 1.46 -4.55
C GLU A 97 5.79 2.04 -4.73
N ARG A 98 5.51 2.61 -5.90
CA ARG A 98 4.18 3.14 -6.22
C ARG A 98 3.21 2.00 -6.51
N ALA A 99 3.65 1.00 -7.27
CA ALA A 99 2.88 -0.21 -7.52
C ALA A 99 2.50 -0.93 -6.21
N PHE A 100 3.43 -1.04 -5.26
CA PHE A 100 3.19 -1.66 -3.96
C PHE A 100 2.07 -0.94 -3.17
N ARG A 101 2.06 0.39 -3.17
CA ARG A 101 0.99 1.16 -2.52
C ARG A 101 -0.36 0.98 -3.21
N LEU A 102 -0.40 1.02 -4.54
CA LEU A 102 -1.64 0.84 -5.30
C LEU A 102 -2.21 -0.58 -5.15
N THR A 103 -1.37 -1.61 -5.14
CA THR A 103 -1.83 -2.99 -4.89
C THR A 103 -2.53 -3.13 -3.55
N PHE A 104 -2.02 -2.49 -2.50
CA PHE A 104 -2.71 -2.46 -1.21
C PHE A 104 -4.10 -1.82 -1.31
N GLN A 105 -4.19 -0.64 -1.94
CA GLN A 105 -5.47 0.05 -2.17
C GLN A 105 -6.46 -0.79 -2.98
N THR A 106 -5.99 -1.58 -3.94
CA THR A 106 -6.87 -2.48 -4.70
C THR A 106 -7.48 -3.55 -3.82
N THR A 107 -6.76 -4.02 -2.80
CA THR A 107 -7.22 -5.10 -1.93
C THR A 107 -8.07 -4.63 -0.75
N THR A 108 -7.91 -3.38 -0.31
CA THR A 108 -8.69 -2.79 0.79
C THR A 108 -10.04 -2.22 0.36
N LEU A 109 -10.37 -2.27 -0.92
CA LEU A 109 -11.71 -1.93 -1.40
C LEU A 109 -12.76 -2.83 -0.72
N PRO A 110 -13.81 -2.25 -0.11
CA PRO A 110 -14.84 -3.03 0.54
C PRO A 110 -15.58 -3.89 -0.50
N ALA A 111 -15.55 -5.20 -0.30
CA ALA A 111 -16.23 -6.17 -1.14
C ALA A 111 -16.78 -7.31 -0.28
N GLU A 112 -17.98 -7.80 -0.62
CA GLU A 112 -18.61 -8.95 0.06
C GLU A 112 -17.91 -10.27 -0.28
N ALA A 113 -17.31 -10.36 -1.47
CA ALA A 113 -16.58 -11.52 -1.95
C ALA A 113 -15.25 -11.12 -2.61
N PRO A 114 -14.19 -11.95 -2.52
CA PRO A 114 -12.92 -11.69 -3.17
C PRO A 114 -13.06 -11.81 -4.70
N SER A 115 -12.84 -10.72 -5.43
CA SER A 115 -12.79 -10.75 -6.88
C SER A 115 -11.50 -11.40 -7.38
N ALA A 116 -11.53 -12.02 -8.57
CA ALA A 116 -10.33 -12.59 -9.18
C ALA A 116 -9.21 -11.54 -9.37
N ILE A 117 -9.59 -10.28 -9.63
CA ILE A 117 -8.68 -9.14 -9.75
C ILE A 117 -8.02 -8.83 -8.40
N ALA A 118 -8.78 -8.79 -7.31
CA ALA A 118 -8.23 -8.58 -5.97
C ALA A 118 -7.23 -9.68 -5.58
N VAL A 119 -7.53 -10.94 -5.91
CA VAL A 119 -6.60 -12.06 -5.69
C VAL A 119 -5.33 -11.90 -6.53
N ALA A 120 -5.45 -11.56 -7.81
CA ALA A 120 -4.30 -11.32 -8.69
C ALA A 120 -3.43 -10.15 -8.22
N ALA A 121 -4.06 -9.09 -7.70
CA ALA A 121 -3.38 -7.93 -7.13
C ALA A 121 -2.66 -8.30 -5.82
N TRP A 122 -3.26 -9.12 -4.96
CA TRP A 122 -2.64 -9.58 -3.72
C TRP A 122 -1.40 -10.45 -3.98
N LYS A 123 -1.47 -11.38 -4.95
CA LYS A 123 -0.31 -12.18 -5.37
C LYS A 123 0.87 -11.28 -5.76
N LYS A 124 0.59 -10.20 -6.52
CA LYS A 124 1.60 -9.20 -6.92
C LYS A 124 2.06 -8.34 -5.74
N HIS A 125 1.17 -8.02 -4.80
CA HIS A 125 1.52 -7.30 -3.57
C HIS A 125 2.58 -8.04 -2.76
N ILE A 126 2.40 -9.36 -2.59
CA ILE A 126 3.37 -10.23 -1.90
C ILE A 126 4.73 -10.19 -2.63
N LEU A 127 4.74 -10.37 -3.95
CA LEU A 127 5.98 -10.32 -4.73
C LEU A 127 6.67 -8.94 -4.68
N LEU A 128 5.91 -7.85 -4.79
CA LEU A 128 6.46 -6.49 -4.67
C LEU A 128 7.02 -6.21 -3.28
N SER A 129 6.39 -6.73 -2.22
CA SER A 129 6.91 -6.63 -0.86
C SER A 129 8.28 -7.30 -0.73
N ALA A 130 8.40 -8.51 -1.31
CA ALA A 130 9.63 -9.28 -1.37
C ALA A 130 10.73 -8.57 -2.17
N LEU A 131 10.38 -7.98 -3.32
CA LEU A 131 11.31 -7.24 -4.17
C LEU A 131 11.85 -5.97 -3.51
N LEU A 132 10.99 -5.23 -2.79
CA LEU A 132 11.38 -4.02 -2.05
C LEU A 132 12.08 -4.32 -0.72
N ASN A 133 12.25 -5.60 -0.38
CA ASN A 133 12.78 -6.06 0.90
C ASN A 133 12.10 -5.38 2.11
N ARG A 134 10.81 -5.11 1.97
CA ARG A 134 9.97 -4.78 3.11
C ARG A 134 9.61 -6.12 3.73
N LYS A 135 9.60 -6.21 5.07
CA LYS A 135 9.06 -7.40 5.74
C LYS A 135 7.71 -7.66 5.09
N ALA A 136 7.54 -8.83 4.46
CA ALA A 136 6.28 -9.19 3.83
C ALA A 136 5.21 -8.91 4.88
N MET A 137 4.33 -7.96 4.57
CA MET A 137 3.39 -7.37 5.50
C MET A 137 2.75 -8.54 6.27
N SER A 138 3.03 -8.64 7.58
CA SER A 138 2.58 -9.82 8.29
C SER A 138 1.07 -9.85 8.25
N LEU A 139 0.49 -11.05 8.22
CA LEU A 139 -0.96 -11.30 8.23
C LEU A 139 -1.72 -10.46 9.29
N SER A 140 -1.04 -9.92 10.31
CA SER A 140 -1.57 -9.00 11.32
C SER A 140 -1.96 -7.60 10.82
N GLU A 141 -1.39 -7.10 9.72
CA GLU A 141 -1.80 -5.84 9.06
C GLU A 141 -2.96 -6.06 8.07
N GLN A 142 -3.37 -7.32 7.84
CA GLN A 142 -4.65 -7.65 7.17
C GLN A 142 -5.87 -7.32 8.04
N SER A 143 -5.68 -6.77 9.24
CA SER A 143 -6.76 -6.21 10.07
C SER A 143 -7.54 -5.08 9.37
N SER A 144 -6.96 -4.45 8.34
CA SER A 144 -7.64 -3.48 7.47
C SER A 144 -8.45 -4.12 6.32
N LEU A 145 -8.35 -5.43 6.12
CA LEU A 145 -9.16 -6.18 5.16
C LEU A 145 -10.40 -6.75 5.88
N SER A 146 -11.55 -6.75 5.20
CA SER A 146 -12.73 -7.49 5.67
C SER A 146 -12.35 -8.93 6.00
N GLY A 147 -12.74 -9.44 7.17
CA GLY A 147 -12.30 -10.76 7.66
C GLY A 147 -12.62 -11.93 6.73
N ILE A 148 -13.65 -11.78 5.88
CA ILE A 148 -14.03 -12.76 4.83
C ILE A 148 -13.03 -12.73 3.67
N VAL A 149 -12.60 -11.54 3.27
CA VAL A 149 -11.69 -11.31 2.15
C VAL A 149 -10.26 -11.76 2.51
N SER A 150 -9.78 -11.42 3.71
CA SER A 150 -8.46 -11.86 4.21
C SER A 150 -8.31 -13.39 4.27
N ARG A 151 -9.34 -14.10 4.78
CA ARG A 151 -9.29 -15.57 4.93
C ARG A 151 -9.33 -16.30 3.58
N ASN A 152 -10.11 -15.80 2.63
CA ASN A 152 -10.22 -16.43 1.31
C ASN A 152 -9.01 -16.12 0.42
N ILE A 153 -8.49 -14.89 0.48
CA ILE A 153 -7.30 -14.50 -0.30
C ILE A 153 -6.06 -15.28 0.15
N SER A 154 -5.83 -15.43 1.45
CA SER A 154 -4.69 -16.20 1.98
C SER A 154 -4.69 -17.66 1.52
N ARG A 155 -5.86 -18.32 1.53
CA ARG A 155 -6.02 -19.69 0.99
C ARG A 155 -5.67 -19.82 -0.49
N LEU A 156 -5.98 -18.81 -1.29
CA LEU A 156 -5.70 -18.80 -2.74
C LEU A 156 -4.26 -18.41 -3.08
N CYS A 157 -3.53 -17.84 -2.12
CA CYS A 157 -2.19 -17.27 -2.32
C CYS A 157 -1.09 -18.03 -1.56
N VAL A 158 -1.38 -19.20 -1.00
CA VAL A 158 -0.41 -20.06 -0.28
C VAL A 158 0.96 -20.19 -0.97
N PRO A 159 1.09 -20.52 -2.28
CA PRO A 159 2.41 -20.65 -2.90
C PRO A 159 3.21 -19.34 -2.95
N TYR A 160 2.53 -18.19 -2.95
CA TYR A 160 3.17 -16.88 -2.89
C TYR A 160 3.59 -16.52 -1.46
N GLU A 161 2.77 -16.86 -0.47
CA GLU A 161 3.11 -16.68 0.94
C GLU A 161 4.30 -17.55 1.36
N ASP A 162 4.34 -18.80 0.92
CA ASP A 162 5.45 -19.73 1.19
C ASP A 162 6.74 -19.21 0.53
N PHE A 163 6.65 -18.70 -0.69
CA PHE A 163 7.78 -18.03 -1.36
C PHE A 163 8.27 -16.81 -0.57
N ALA A 164 7.38 -15.92 -0.14
CA ALA A 164 7.76 -14.73 0.63
C ALA A 164 8.36 -15.08 2.01
N LYS A 165 7.83 -16.11 2.67
CA LYS A 165 8.38 -16.64 3.93
C LYS A 165 9.78 -17.23 3.73
N ALA A 166 10.00 -17.97 2.64
CA ALA A 166 11.30 -18.54 2.31
C ALA A 166 12.35 -17.47 1.97
N LEU A 167 11.93 -16.36 1.36
CA LEU A 167 12.82 -15.23 1.09
C LEU A 167 13.13 -14.39 2.35
N GLY A 168 12.16 -14.28 3.26
CA GLY A 168 12.27 -13.48 4.50
C GLY A 168 12.99 -14.19 5.65
N LYS A 169 12.85 -15.51 5.78
CA LYS A 169 13.75 -16.31 6.61
C LYS A 169 15.09 -16.35 5.88
N SER A 170 16.19 -16.26 6.63
CA SER A 170 17.57 -16.37 6.14
C SER A 170 17.91 -17.77 5.60
N THR A 171 17.01 -18.34 4.81
CA THR A 171 17.06 -19.68 4.25
C THR A 171 18.04 -19.68 3.09
N SER A 172 18.67 -20.84 2.85
CA SER A 172 19.64 -20.99 1.78
C SER A 172 18.99 -20.62 0.43
N PRO A 173 19.70 -19.93 -0.47
CA PRO A 173 19.17 -19.59 -1.80
C PRO A 173 18.79 -20.83 -2.63
N ALA A 174 19.35 -21.99 -2.30
CA ALA A 174 18.97 -23.28 -2.88
C ALA A 174 17.53 -23.66 -2.57
N ASP A 175 17.04 -23.42 -1.35
CA ASP A 175 15.66 -23.74 -0.97
C ASP A 175 14.66 -22.82 -1.68
N VAL A 176 15.02 -21.54 -1.87
CA VAL A 176 14.21 -20.59 -2.64
C VAL A 176 14.12 -21.04 -4.10
N ALA A 177 15.25 -21.46 -4.70
CA ALA A 177 15.27 -21.99 -6.07
C ALA A 177 14.45 -23.29 -6.20
N ALA A 178 14.51 -24.17 -5.21
CA ALA A 178 13.71 -25.40 -5.17
C ALA A 178 12.21 -25.08 -5.10
N LEU A 179 11.79 -24.11 -4.28
CA LEU A 179 10.39 -23.66 -4.20
C LEU A 179 9.90 -23.02 -5.50
N VAL A 180 10.73 -22.21 -6.17
CA VAL A 180 10.41 -21.64 -7.48
C VAL A 180 10.19 -22.76 -8.49
N THR A 181 11.09 -23.75 -8.53
CA THR A 181 10.98 -24.90 -9.43
C THR A 181 9.70 -25.70 -9.15
N ARG A 182 9.38 -25.95 -7.87
CA ARG A 182 8.18 -26.66 -7.44
C ARG A 182 6.88 -25.95 -7.85
N HIS A 183 6.84 -24.62 -7.79
CA HIS A 183 5.64 -23.84 -8.09
C HIS A 183 5.69 -23.13 -9.45
N THR A 184 6.59 -23.54 -10.35
CA THR A 184 6.79 -22.89 -11.66
C THR A 184 5.52 -22.85 -12.49
N GLU A 185 4.77 -23.95 -12.55
CA GLU A 185 3.51 -24.03 -13.31
C GLU A 185 2.48 -23.00 -12.83
N THR A 186 2.34 -22.86 -11.50
CA THR A 186 1.45 -21.86 -10.89
C THR A 186 1.88 -20.44 -11.24
N PHE A 187 3.18 -20.14 -11.17
CA PHE A 187 3.68 -18.80 -11.48
C PHE A 187 3.59 -18.45 -12.97
N THR A 188 3.74 -19.45 -13.84
CA THR A 188 3.58 -19.28 -15.29
C THR A 188 2.12 -19.06 -15.65
N ARG A 189 1.19 -19.85 -15.09
CA ARG A 189 -0.25 -19.67 -15.29
C ARG A 189 -0.73 -18.29 -14.88
N ASP A 190 -0.20 -17.76 -13.78
CA ASP A 190 -0.56 -16.45 -13.26
C ASP A 190 0.20 -15.28 -13.95
N GLY A 191 1.09 -15.57 -14.91
CA GLY A 191 1.89 -14.57 -15.64
C GLY A 191 2.94 -13.85 -14.79
N ASN A 192 3.28 -14.38 -13.61
CA ASN A 192 4.12 -13.71 -12.62
C ASN A 192 5.57 -14.25 -12.57
N LEU A 193 5.92 -15.23 -13.40
CA LEU A 193 7.25 -15.88 -13.38
C LEU A 193 8.42 -14.87 -13.52
N GLY A 194 8.27 -13.88 -14.39
CA GLY A 194 9.29 -12.83 -14.56
C GLY A 194 9.52 -12.02 -13.28
N LEU A 195 8.44 -11.69 -12.57
CA LEU A 195 8.52 -10.94 -11.31
C LEU A 195 9.13 -11.81 -10.18
N VAL A 196 8.81 -13.10 -10.14
CA VAL A 196 9.42 -14.06 -9.18
C VAL A 196 10.94 -14.13 -9.38
N LYS A 197 11.42 -14.24 -10.62
CA LYS A 197 12.87 -14.23 -10.92
C LYS A 197 13.54 -12.93 -10.47
N GLN A 198 12.87 -11.79 -10.66
CA GLN A 198 13.36 -10.50 -10.16
C GLN A 198 13.43 -10.47 -8.62
N CYS A 199 12.47 -11.08 -7.93
CA CYS A 199 12.47 -11.19 -6.46
C CYS A 199 13.66 -12.02 -5.96
N VAL A 200 13.98 -13.15 -6.61
CA VAL A 200 15.16 -13.97 -6.26
C VAL A 200 16.45 -13.15 -6.41
N ALA A 201 16.61 -12.49 -7.56
CA ALA A 201 17.78 -11.62 -7.80
C ALA A 201 17.83 -10.42 -6.82
N ALA A 202 16.69 -9.89 -6.40
CA ALA A 202 16.62 -8.85 -5.36
C ALA A 202 17.02 -9.40 -3.98
N GLY A 203 16.62 -10.64 -3.65
CA GLY A 203 17.05 -11.33 -2.44
C GLY A 203 18.57 -11.52 -2.38
N ASP A 204 19.20 -11.88 -3.50
CA ASP A 204 20.66 -12.01 -3.58
C ASP A 204 21.36 -10.67 -3.29
N ARG A 205 20.88 -9.59 -3.92
CA ARG A 205 21.35 -8.22 -3.65
C ARG A 205 21.16 -7.82 -2.19
N HIS A 206 20.03 -8.20 -1.59
CA HIS A 206 19.77 -7.87 -0.19
C HIS A 206 20.73 -8.58 0.77
N ARG A 207 21.05 -9.86 0.52
CA ARG A 207 22.03 -10.59 1.32
C ARG A 207 23.41 -9.95 1.22
N VAL A 208 23.82 -9.52 0.03
CA VAL A 208 25.06 -8.75 -0.17
C VAL A 208 25.02 -7.41 0.56
N HIS A 209 23.91 -6.66 0.48
CA HIS A 209 23.73 -5.41 1.22
C HIS A 209 23.77 -5.62 2.75
N LYS A 210 23.37 -6.78 3.27
CA LYS A 210 23.48 -7.07 4.70
C LYS A 210 24.94 -7.20 5.15
N LEU A 211 25.82 -7.71 4.28
CA LEU A 211 27.25 -7.85 4.57
C LEU A 211 27.94 -6.50 4.73
N THR A 212 27.50 -5.47 3.99
CA THR A 212 28.10 -4.13 4.08
C THR A 212 27.90 -3.48 5.44
N LYS A 213 26.88 -3.88 6.20
CA LYS A 213 26.61 -3.37 7.55
C LYS A 213 27.52 -3.96 8.62
N VAL A 214 28.14 -5.10 8.36
CA VAL A 214 28.90 -5.88 9.35
C VAL A 214 30.39 -5.89 9.04
N TYR A 215 30.74 -5.80 7.75
CA TYR A 215 32.11 -5.95 7.30
C TYR A 215 32.58 -4.71 6.56
N VAL A 216 33.78 -4.24 6.90
CA VAL A 216 34.46 -3.15 6.21
C VAL A 216 35.17 -3.66 4.96
N LYS A 217 35.78 -4.85 5.02
CA LYS A 217 36.48 -5.48 3.89
C LYS A 217 36.15 -6.97 3.83
N LEU A 218 35.85 -7.49 2.64
CA LEU A 218 35.59 -8.91 2.40
C LEU A 218 36.25 -9.39 1.12
N SER A 219 36.68 -10.65 1.09
CA SER A 219 37.09 -11.31 -0.16
C SER A 219 35.87 -11.72 -0.99
N PHE A 220 36.02 -11.89 -2.31
CA PHE A 220 34.93 -12.40 -3.15
C PHE A 220 34.48 -13.82 -2.75
N GLU A 221 35.41 -14.64 -2.25
CA GLU A 221 35.11 -15.99 -1.75
C GLU A 221 34.23 -15.93 -0.50
N ASP A 222 34.55 -15.04 0.45
CA ASP A 222 33.72 -14.84 1.64
C ASP A 222 32.34 -14.28 1.30
N VAL A 223 32.26 -13.37 0.32
CA VAL A 223 30.97 -12.85 -0.16
C VAL A 223 30.14 -13.98 -0.76
N LYS A 224 30.74 -14.85 -1.59
CA LYS A 224 30.07 -16.03 -2.15
C LYS A 224 29.51 -16.92 -1.05
N VAL A 225 30.35 -17.32 -0.08
CA VAL A 225 29.95 -18.23 1.01
C VAL A 225 28.88 -17.60 1.90
N LYS A 226 29.06 -16.35 2.32
CA LYS A 226 28.13 -15.68 3.26
C LYS A 226 26.83 -15.23 2.61
N ALA A 227 26.83 -14.88 1.32
CA ALA A 227 25.61 -14.55 0.57
C ALA A 227 24.95 -15.78 -0.10
N GLY A 228 25.60 -16.95 -0.07
CA GLY A 228 25.12 -18.19 -0.68
C GLY A 228 25.08 -18.15 -2.21
N LEU A 229 26.01 -17.44 -2.85
CA LEU A 229 26.04 -17.33 -4.31
C LEU A 229 26.71 -18.55 -4.95
N ALA A 230 26.40 -18.82 -6.22
CA ALA A 230 26.92 -20.01 -6.90
C ALA A 230 28.39 -19.85 -7.33
N SER A 231 28.83 -18.64 -7.64
CA SER A 231 30.19 -18.37 -8.12
C SER A 231 30.74 -17.00 -7.68
N GLU A 232 32.07 -16.88 -7.66
CA GLU A 232 32.75 -15.60 -7.39
C GLU A 232 32.48 -14.57 -8.48
N ALA A 233 32.41 -15.00 -9.74
CA ALA A 233 32.05 -14.15 -10.87
C ALA A 233 30.63 -13.56 -10.72
N GLN A 234 29.68 -14.34 -10.16
CA GLN A 234 28.34 -13.85 -9.86
C GLN A 234 28.37 -12.81 -8.74
N ALA A 235 29.19 -13.01 -7.71
CA ALA A 235 29.37 -12.03 -6.63
C ALA A 235 29.94 -10.71 -7.16
N GLU A 236 30.97 -10.77 -8.01
CA GLU A 236 31.57 -9.58 -8.65
C GLU A 236 30.55 -8.84 -9.53
N ALA A 237 29.80 -9.56 -10.37
CA ALA A 237 28.77 -8.96 -11.22
C ALA A 237 27.66 -8.28 -10.41
N ILE A 238 27.20 -8.89 -9.32
CA ILE A 238 26.19 -8.29 -8.43
C ILE A 238 26.75 -7.04 -7.75
N LEU A 239 27.98 -7.09 -7.24
CA LEU A 239 28.64 -5.94 -6.62
C LEU A 239 28.81 -4.78 -7.61
N ALA A 240 29.25 -5.07 -8.83
CA ALA A 240 29.38 -4.07 -9.88
C ALA A 240 28.03 -3.43 -10.25
N ASP A 241 26.95 -4.23 -10.40
CA ASP A 241 25.58 -3.74 -10.63
C ASP A 241 25.10 -2.85 -9.48
N MET A 242 25.40 -3.22 -8.24
CA MET A 242 25.01 -2.46 -7.04
C MET A 242 25.77 -1.14 -6.89
N ILE A 243 27.05 -1.11 -7.27
CA ILE A 243 27.86 0.11 -7.31
C ILE A 243 27.40 1.03 -8.44
N ALA A 244 27.15 0.49 -9.64
CA ALA A 244 26.67 1.27 -10.79
C ALA A 244 25.30 1.92 -10.53
N LYS A 245 24.42 1.24 -9.80
CA LYS A 245 23.12 1.79 -9.36
C LYS A 245 23.22 2.75 -8.17
N GLY A 246 24.40 2.92 -7.58
CA GLY A 246 24.61 3.73 -6.39
C GLY A 246 23.97 3.17 -5.12
N THR A 247 23.56 1.89 -5.11
CA THR A 247 22.93 1.26 -3.95
C THR A 247 23.93 0.93 -2.83
N ILE A 248 25.19 0.68 -3.18
CA ILE A 248 26.29 0.45 -2.24
C ILE A 248 27.48 1.32 -2.66
N ARG A 249 28.14 1.95 -1.69
CA ARG A 249 29.47 2.56 -1.89
C ARG A 249 30.55 1.55 -1.53
N ALA A 250 31.20 0.99 -2.54
CA ALA A 250 32.28 0.03 -2.34
C ALA A 250 33.37 0.23 -3.39
N ARG A 251 34.60 -0.05 -3.01
CA ARG A 251 35.77 -0.08 -3.90
C ARG A 251 36.20 -1.53 -4.12
N ILE A 252 36.34 -1.91 -5.37
CA ILE A 252 36.78 -3.24 -5.76
C ILE A 252 38.29 -3.23 -6.00
N ASP A 253 39.01 -4.05 -5.25
CA ASP A 253 40.44 -4.30 -5.44
C ASP A 253 40.62 -5.66 -6.14
N GLN A 254 40.56 -5.67 -7.47
CA GLN A 254 40.76 -6.87 -8.29
C GLN A 254 42.05 -7.66 -8.02
N PRO A 255 43.26 -7.05 -7.84
CA PRO A 255 44.48 -7.83 -7.63
C PRO A 255 44.45 -8.63 -6.32
N ASN A 256 43.78 -8.10 -5.29
CA ASN A 256 43.64 -8.76 -3.99
C ASN A 256 42.31 -9.53 -3.88
N ARG A 257 41.49 -9.57 -4.94
CA ARG A 257 40.14 -10.18 -4.96
C ARG A 257 39.27 -9.81 -3.75
N THR A 258 39.36 -8.54 -3.33
CA THR A 258 38.65 -8.03 -2.15
C THR A 258 37.85 -6.79 -2.46
N VAL A 259 36.83 -6.56 -1.65
CA VAL A 259 35.92 -5.41 -1.71
C VAL A 259 36.03 -4.68 -0.40
N ALA A 260 36.34 -3.40 -0.46
CA ALA A 260 36.28 -2.49 0.67
C ALA A 260 34.96 -1.71 0.61
N PHE A 261 34.10 -1.91 1.58
CA PHE A 261 32.88 -1.13 1.75
C PHE A 261 33.24 0.19 2.40
N ALA A 262 32.89 1.29 1.73
CA ALA A 262 33.06 2.61 2.29
C ALA A 262 31.84 2.90 3.17
N ASP A 263 32.06 3.25 4.43
CA ASP A 263 30.99 3.78 5.26
C ASP A 263 30.51 5.11 4.68
N VAL A 264 29.22 5.40 4.85
CA VAL A 264 28.60 6.63 4.34
C VAL A 264 29.16 7.82 5.12
N THR A 265 30.32 8.33 4.71
CA THR A 265 30.73 9.67 5.07
C THR A 265 29.83 10.62 4.29
N VAL A 266 28.87 11.21 4.99
CA VAL A 266 27.99 12.24 4.46
C VAL A 266 28.89 13.39 4.04
N SER A 267 28.99 13.64 2.74
CA SER A 267 29.68 14.83 2.25
C SER A 267 28.80 16.07 2.54
N ALA A 268 29.40 17.24 2.71
CA ALA A 268 28.66 18.48 3.03
C ALA A 268 27.52 18.79 2.02
N HIS A 269 27.67 18.37 0.77
CA HIS A 269 26.61 18.48 -0.25
C HIS A 269 25.42 17.53 -0.03
N GLU A 270 25.64 16.34 0.51
CA GLU A 270 24.57 15.39 0.84
C GLU A 270 23.78 15.86 2.07
N GLU A 271 24.43 16.55 3.00
CA GLU A 271 23.78 17.13 4.18
C GLU A 271 22.83 18.27 3.79
N GLN A 272 23.21 19.08 2.80
CA GLN A 272 22.37 20.16 2.29
C GLN A 272 21.19 19.63 1.47
N ALA A 273 21.40 18.60 0.63
CA ALA A 273 20.31 17.92 -0.08
C ALA A 273 19.36 17.20 0.90
N ALA A 274 19.87 16.64 1.99
CA ALA A 274 19.05 16.06 3.05
C ALA A 274 18.22 17.14 3.77
N ALA A 275 18.81 18.31 4.06
CA ALA A 275 18.09 19.43 4.67
C ALA A 275 16.95 19.94 3.78
N GLU A 276 17.17 20.09 2.47
CA GLU A 276 16.12 20.45 1.50
C GLU A 276 15.00 19.40 1.45
N THR A 277 15.38 18.12 1.46
CA THR A 277 14.41 17.02 1.50
C THR A 277 13.55 17.07 2.76
N ILE A 278 14.17 17.33 3.92
CA ILE A 278 13.46 17.49 5.20
C ILE A 278 12.51 18.68 5.14
N GLN A 279 12.95 19.83 4.62
CA GLN A 279 12.10 21.01 4.47
C GLN A 279 10.87 20.72 3.60
N HIS A 280 11.05 20.06 2.45
CA HIS A 280 9.94 19.67 1.59
C HIS A 280 8.98 18.69 2.29
N LEU A 281 9.50 17.74 3.09
CA LEU A 281 8.66 16.84 3.88
C LEU A 281 7.86 17.59 4.94
N VAL A 282 8.47 18.56 5.64
CA VAL A 282 7.78 19.40 6.63
C VAL A 282 6.66 20.21 5.98
N GLN A 283 6.92 20.85 4.84
CA GLN A 283 5.90 21.57 4.08
C GLN A 283 4.74 20.65 3.68
N ARG A 284 5.05 19.42 3.23
CA ARG A 284 4.02 18.46 2.85
C ARG A 284 3.17 18.01 4.05
N VAL A 285 3.80 17.80 5.21
CA VAL A 285 3.07 17.48 6.46
C VAL A 285 2.17 18.63 6.87
N GLN A 286 2.65 19.88 6.82
CA GLN A 286 1.83 21.06 7.11
C GLN A 286 0.62 21.16 6.17
N GLY A 287 0.80 20.94 4.87
CA GLY A 287 -0.32 20.92 3.92
C GLY A 287 -1.32 19.80 4.18
N LEU A 288 -0.85 18.63 4.62
CA LEU A 288 -1.73 17.52 5.02
C LEU A 288 -2.51 17.82 6.31
N LEU A 289 -1.90 18.50 7.29
CA LEU A 289 -2.58 18.93 8.51
C LEU A 289 -3.68 19.95 8.20
N GLN A 290 -3.40 20.94 7.35
CA GLN A 290 -4.41 21.89 6.89
C GLN A 290 -5.56 21.18 6.17
N LEU A 291 -5.26 20.22 5.29
CA LEU A 291 -6.28 19.42 4.65
C LEU A 291 -7.11 18.63 5.67
N LEU A 292 -6.47 18.03 6.67
CA LEU A 292 -7.15 17.31 7.74
C LEU A 292 -8.12 18.22 8.50
N ASP A 293 -7.68 19.41 8.91
CA ASP A 293 -8.54 20.39 9.59
C ASP A 293 -9.77 20.78 8.75
N THR A 294 -9.58 20.99 7.44
CA THR A 294 -10.71 21.29 6.55
C THR A 294 -11.70 20.14 6.44
N LYS A 295 -11.20 18.89 6.43
CA LYS A 295 -12.03 17.69 6.36
C LYS A 295 -12.73 17.41 7.69
N ASP A 296 -12.05 17.57 8.81
CA ASP A 296 -12.64 17.45 10.15
C ASP A 296 -13.75 18.47 10.36
N ARG A 297 -13.53 19.73 9.95
CA ARG A 297 -14.57 20.75 9.98
C ARG A 297 -15.76 20.38 9.08
N ALA A 298 -15.50 19.86 7.87
CA ALA A 298 -16.57 19.44 6.97
C ALA A 298 -17.41 18.28 7.57
N VAL A 299 -16.76 17.33 8.26
CA VAL A 299 -17.44 16.22 8.95
C VAL A 299 -18.25 16.75 10.15
N GLN A 300 -17.69 17.64 10.96
CA GLN A 300 -18.39 18.23 12.10
C GLN A 300 -19.64 19.02 11.70
N LEU A 301 -19.60 19.69 10.55
CA LEU A 301 -20.74 20.43 10.00
C LEU A 301 -21.74 19.51 9.27
N SER A 302 -21.42 18.24 9.05
CA SER A 302 -22.30 17.32 8.34
C SER A 302 -23.51 16.93 9.20
N LYS A 303 -24.70 17.05 8.62
CA LYS A 303 -25.97 16.65 9.24
C LYS A 303 -25.95 15.24 9.88
N PRO A 304 -25.49 14.17 9.20
CA PRO A 304 -25.47 12.84 9.81
C PRO A 304 -24.54 12.74 11.02
N TYR A 305 -23.45 13.51 11.05
CA TYR A 305 -22.55 13.54 12.21
C TYR A 305 -23.20 14.22 13.42
N ILE A 306 -23.85 15.37 13.21
CA ILE A 306 -24.57 16.09 14.28
C ILE A 306 -25.68 15.22 14.87
N GLU A 307 -26.45 14.53 14.01
CA GLU A 307 -27.50 13.60 14.42
C GLU A 307 -26.92 12.42 15.22
N ALA A 308 -25.84 11.79 14.74
CA ALA A 308 -25.19 10.69 15.45
C ALA A 308 -24.61 11.10 16.83
N VAL A 309 -24.02 12.29 16.93
CA VAL A 309 -23.51 12.82 18.21
C VAL A 309 -24.66 13.07 19.18
N SER A 310 -25.75 13.68 18.73
CA SER A 310 -26.94 13.93 19.57
C SER A 310 -27.57 12.64 20.07
N GLN A 311 -27.67 11.61 19.21
CA GLN A 311 -28.19 10.29 19.57
C GLN A 311 -27.28 9.58 20.58
N ARG A 312 -25.96 9.67 20.41
CA ARG A 312 -25.00 9.06 21.33
C ARG A 312 -25.00 9.74 22.71
N GLN A 313 -25.16 11.06 22.76
CA GLN A 313 -25.36 11.79 24.02
C GLN A 313 -26.66 11.37 24.71
N ALA A 314 -27.77 11.24 23.97
CA ALA A 314 -29.03 10.76 24.53
C ALA A 314 -28.93 9.32 25.08
N GLN A 315 -28.21 8.43 24.37
CA GLN A 315 -27.94 7.07 24.84
C GLN A 315 -27.10 7.06 26.13
N LEU A 316 -26.02 7.84 26.20
CA LEU A 316 -25.18 7.92 27.39
C LEU A 316 -25.97 8.48 28.60
N LEU A 317 -26.81 9.50 28.38
CA LEU A 317 -27.68 10.03 29.43
C LEU A 317 -28.71 8.99 29.90
N SER A 318 -29.25 8.18 28.98
CA SER A 318 -30.16 7.09 29.33
C SER A 318 -29.47 5.97 30.11
N GLN A 319 -28.24 5.60 29.73
CA GLN A 319 -27.42 4.62 30.43
C GLN A 319 -27.01 5.11 31.82
N PHE A 320 -26.64 6.38 31.94
CA PHE A 320 -26.31 7.00 33.22
C PHE A 320 -27.53 7.07 34.15
N LYS A 321 -28.70 7.48 33.63
CA LYS A 321 -29.95 7.44 34.40
C LYS A 321 -30.32 6.02 34.84
N ALA A 322 -30.16 5.04 33.95
CA ALA A 322 -30.38 3.63 34.28
C ALA A 322 -29.43 3.13 35.38
N PHE A 323 -28.14 3.50 35.29
CA PHE A 323 -27.13 3.19 36.29
C PHE A 323 -27.44 3.81 37.66
N CYS A 324 -27.79 5.10 37.69
CA CYS A 324 -28.22 5.79 38.93
C CYS A 324 -29.54 5.25 39.50
N SER A 325 -30.37 4.59 38.68
CA SER A 325 -31.59 3.93 39.16
C SER A 325 -31.37 2.49 39.63
N SER A 326 -30.30 1.82 39.17
CA SER A 326 -29.95 0.46 39.59
C SER A 326 -29.11 0.42 40.86
N GLU A 327 -28.20 1.38 41.03
CA GLU A 327 -27.57 1.62 42.32
C GLU A 327 -28.50 2.54 43.10
N ARG A 328 -29.31 1.99 44.02
CA ARG A 328 -29.92 2.80 45.08
C ARG A 328 -28.77 3.45 45.85
N PHE A 329 -28.41 4.68 45.49
CA PHE A 329 -27.76 5.59 46.41
C PHE A 329 -28.75 5.81 47.56
N GLU A 330 -28.66 4.96 48.58
CA GLU A 330 -29.11 5.32 49.92
C GLU A 330 -28.25 6.51 50.33
N ILE A 331 -28.78 7.72 50.08
CA ILE A 331 -28.31 8.91 50.75
C ILE A 331 -28.58 8.63 52.23
N ASP A 332 -27.53 8.27 52.95
CA ASP A 332 -27.56 8.11 54.39
C ASP A 332 -28.03 9.46 54.99
N ARG A 333 -29.28 9.52 55.42
CA ARG A 333 -29.91 10.70 56.04
C ARG A 333 -29.43 10.89 57.49
N SER A 334 -28.21 10.46 57.81
CA SER A 334 -27.63 10.49 59.16
C SER A 334 -26.69 11.69 59.38
N ILE A 335 -26.82 12.76 58.60
CA ILE A 335 -26.18 14.04 58.91
C ILE A 335 -27.28 15.02 59.33
N GLU A 336 -27.49 15.13 60.64
CA GLU A 336 -28.31 16.17 61.24
C GLU A 336 -27.81 17.56 60.83
N PRO A 337 -28.70 18.53 60.57
CA PRO A 337 -28.28 19.91 60.37
C PRO A 337 -27.75 20.45 61.70
N VAL A 338 -26.44 20.72 61.76
CA VAL A 338 -25.84 21.49 62.86
C VAL A 338 -26.47 22.88 62.85
N GLY A 339 -27.32 23.16 63.84
CA GLY A 339 -27.97 24.44 64.03
C GLY A 339 -26.98 25.58 64.28
N PRO A 340 -27.41 26.85 64.15
CA PRO A 340 -26.51 27.99 64.22
C PRO A 340 -25.96 28.14 65.64
N SER A 341 -24.68 27.86 65.84
CA SER A 341 -23.96 28.18 67.08
C SER A 341 -23.77 29.70 67.18
N ASN A 342 -24.46 30.29 68.15
CA ASN A 342 -24.22 31.65 68.65
C ASN A 342 -22.72 31.88 68.90
N VAL A 343 -22.11 32.79 68.15
CA VAL A 343 -20.87 33.47 68.56
C VAL A 343 -21.20 34.96 68.68
N ALA A 344 -21.60 35.34 69.88
CA ALA A 344 -21.61 36.72 70.34
C ALA A 344 -21.03 36.74 71.76
N ARG A 345 -19.73 37.06 71.86
CA ARG A 345 -19.16 38.00 72.82
C ARG A 345 -17.72 38.31 72.50
#